data_AF-A0A428MEK8-F1
#
_entry.id   AF-A0A428MEK8-F1
#
_cell.length_a   1.000
_cell.length_b   1.000
_cell.length_c   1.000
_cell.angle_alpha   90.00
_cell.angle_beta   90.00
_cell.angle_gamma   90.00
#
_symmetry.space_group_name_H-M   'P 1'
#
loop_
_entity.id
_entity.type
_entity.pdbx_description
1 polymer ?
#
loop_
_entity_poly.entity_id
_entity_poly.type
_entity_poly.pdbx_seq_one_letter_code
_entity_poly.pdbx_strand_id
1 'polypeptide(L)' 'MPQSPHERAAEFHNKAAHAHQAAAASHNKGDHLTAHELSKQAHEHSAKALEHSNEAASHFKAGKDLGHP' A
#
# COMPACT_ATOMS: atom_id res chain seq x y z
N MET A 1 9.20 15.94 -9.80
CA MET A 1 9.89 14.63 -9.92
C MET A 1 8.81 13.56 -10.04
N PRO A 2 8.88 12.64 -11.02
CA PRO A 2 7.96 11.51 -11.06
C PRO A 2 8.25 10.57 -9.87
N GLN A 3 7.24 10.31 -9.05
CA GLN A 3 7.35 9.41 -7.89
C GLN A 3 7.64 7.99 -8.39
N SER A 4 8.72 7.39 -7.89
CA SER A 4 9.12 6.03 -8.26
C SER A 4 8.08 4.99 -7.79
N PRO A 5 8.01 3.81 -8.42
CA PRO A 5 7.10 2.75 -7.97
C PRO A 5 7.31 2.35 -6.50
N HIS A 6 8.54 2.41 -6.00
CA HIS A 6 8.84 2.18 -4.58
C HIS A 6 8.20 3.25 -3.68
N GLU A 7 8.32 4.53 -4.03
CA GLU A 7 7.70 5.61 -3.28
C GLU A 7 6.16 5.53 -3.32
N ARG A 8 5.57 5.09 -4.43
CA ARG A 8 4.11 4.85 -4.51
C ARG A 8 3.69 3.68 -3.64
N ALA A 9 4.45 2.58 -3.64
CA ALA A 9 4.19 1.44 -2.76
C ALA A 9 4.21 1.86 -1.27
N ALA A 10 5.21 2.63 -0.86
CA ALA A 10 5.32 3.14 0.50
C ALA A 10 4.14 4.07 0.87
N GLU A 11 3.71 4.94 -0.06
CA GLU A 11 2.56 5.81 0.16
C GLU A 11 1.27 5.00 0.40
N PHE A 12 0.97 4.03 -0.46
CA PHE A 12 -0.23 3.20 -0.29
C PHE A 12 -0.17 2.31 0.95
N HIS A 13 1.02 1.83 1.32
CA HIS A 13 1.20 1.08 2.56
C HIS A 13 0.90 1.94 3.79
N ASN A 14 1.36 3.20 3.80
CA ASN A 14 1.02 4.15 4.87
C ASN A 14 -0.48 4.46 4.94
N LYS A 15 -1.14 4.64 3.80
CA LYS A 15 -2.60 4.80 3.73
C LYS A 15 -3.34 3.58 4.29
N ALA A 16 -2.89 2.37 3.95
CA ALA A 16 -3.46 1.13 4.46
C ALA A 16 -3.32 1.02 5.99
N ALA A 17 -2.13 1.31 6.53
CA ALA A 17 -1.88 1.27 7.96
C ALA A 17 -2.77 2.26 8.72
N HIS A 18 -2.90 3.50 8.21
CA HIS A 18 -3.78 4.49 8.81
C HIS A 18 -5.26 4.07 8.77
N ALA A 19 -5.72 3.53 7.63
CA ALA A 19 -7.09 3.02 7.51
C ALA A 19 -7.36 1.83 8.46
N HIS A 20 -6.39 0.93 8.66
CA HIS A 20 -6.50 -0.12 9.67
C HIS A 20 -6.59 0.42 11.10
N GLN A 21 -5.79 1.42 11.45
CA GLN A 21 -5.85 2.07 12.76
C GLN A 21 -7.19 2.76 12.98
N ALA A 22 -7.70 3.47 11.98
CA ALA A 22 -9.02 4.10 12.03
C ALA A 22 -10.14 3.06 12.15
N ALA A 23 -10.06 1.96 11.41
CA ALA A 23 -11.02 0.85 11.51
C ALA A 23 -11.06 0.27 12.92
N ALA A 24 -9.90 0.01 13.53
CA ALA A 24 -9.80 -0.48 14.90
C ALA A 24 -10.39 0.54 15.90
N ALA A 25 -10.14 1.83 15.71
CA ALA A 25 -10.70 2.88 16.54
C ALA A 25 -12.24 2.96 16.44
N SER A 26 -12.82 2.85 15.24
CA SER A 26 -14.28 2.82 15.05
C SER A 26 -14.91 1.54 15.62
N HIS A 27 -14.25 0.39 15.42
CA HIS A 27 -14.70 -0.88 15.99
C HIS A 27 -14.77 -0.83 17.52
N ASN A 28 -13.73 -0.27 18.17
CA ASN A 28 -13.69 -0.09 19.62
C ASN A 28 -14.75 0.88 20.16
N LYS A 29 -15.26 1.79 19.32
CA LYS A 29 -16.37 2.70 19.64
C LYS A 29 -17.75 2.09 19.38
N GLY A 30 -17.81 0.85 18.87
CA GLY A 30 -19.07 0.17 18.49
C GLY A 30 -19.62 0.58 17.11
N ASP A 31 -18.90 1.42 16.37
CA ASP A 31 -19.28 1.81 15.01
C ASP A 31 -18.73 0.79 13.99
N HIS A 32 -19.36 -0.38 13.96
CA HIS A 32 -18.93 -1.51 13.15
C HIS A 32 -19.10 -1.29 11.64
N LEU A 33 -20.06 -0.45 11.22
CA LEU A 33 -20.26 -0.13 9.81
C LEU A 33 -19.08 0.68 9.28
N THR A 34 -18.72 1.77 9.96
CA THR A 34 -17.54 2.56 9.59
C THR A 34 -16.26 1.74 9.69
N ALA A 35 -16.12 0.89 10.71
CA ALA A 35 -14.96 0.00 10.84
C ALA A 35 -14.82 -0.97 9.65
N HIS A 36 -15.93 -1.52 9.17
CA HIS A 36 -15.95 -2.40 8.02
C HIS A 36 -15.58 -1.67 6.73
N GLU A 37 -16.11 -0.45 6.52
CA GLU A 37 -15.77 0.36 5.35
C GLU A 37 -14.29 0.78 5.33
N LEU A 38 -13.75 1.20 6.48
CA LEU A 38 -12.33 1.53 6.63
C LEU A 38 -11.44 0.30 6.40
N SER A 39 -11.88 -0.89 6.84
CA SER A 39 -11.16 -2.14 6.59
C SER A 39 -11.11 -2.49 5.10
N LYS A 40 -12.19 -2.24 4.34
CA LYS A 40 -12.20 -2.39 2.88
C LYS A 40 -11.20 -1.44 2.22
N GLN A 41 -11.22 -0.16 2.60
CA GLN A 41 -10.27 0.83 2.08
C GLN A 41 -8.81 0.44 2.39
N ALA A 42 -8.54 -0.05 3.61
CA ALA A 42 -7.21 -0.54 3.98
C ALA A 42 -6.74 -1.69 3.09
N HIS A 43 -7.65 -2.62 2.76
CA HIS A 43 -7.36 -3.72 1.85
C HIS A 43 -7.08 -3.24 0.43
N GLU A 44 -7.89 -2.32 -0.11
CA GLU A 44 -7.67 -1.72 -1.43
C GLU A 44 -6.33 -0.98 -1.52
N HIS A 45 -5.95 -0.24 -0.48
CA HIS A 45 -4.65 0.41 -0.40
C HIS A 45 -3.51 -0.62 -0.34
N SER A 46 -3.67 -1.71 0.40
CA SER A 46 -2.68 -2.79 0.46
C SER A 46 -2.49 -3.47 -0.89
N ALA A 47 -3.57 -3.69 -1.65
CA ALA A 47 -3.50 -4.25 -3.00
C ALA A 47 -2.72 -3.34 -3.96
N LYS A 48 -2.96 -2.02 -3.91
CA LYS A 48 -2.18 -1.04 -4.71
C LYS A 48 -0.71 -0.97 -4.29
N ALA A 49 -0.44 -1.05 -2.98
CA ALA A 49 0.93 -1.10 -2.48
C ALA A 49 1.68 -2.34 -3.01
N LEU A 50 1.00 -3.50 -3.08
CA LEU A 50 1.56 -4.73 -3.63
C LEU A 50 1.85 -4.62 -5.13
N GLU A 51 0.91 -4.07 -5.91
CA GLU A 51 1.11 -3.83 -7.35
C GLU A 51 2.36 -3.00 -7.61
N HIS A 52 2.47 -1.84 -6.96
CA HIS A 52 3.63 -0.96 -7.11
C HIS A 52 4.93 -1.58 -6.57
N SER A 53 4.86 -2.42 -5.54
CA SER A 53 6.04 -3.17 -5.05
C SER A 53 6.52 -4.18 -6.08
N ASN A 54 5.60 -4.86 -6.77
CA ASN A 54 5.94 -5.80 -7.85
C ASN A 54 6.54 -5.07 -9.07
N GLU A 55 6.01 -3.90 -9.41
CA GLU A 55 6.58 -3.04 -10.46
C GLU A 55 8.00 -2.58 -10.08
N ALA A 56 8.20 -2.12 -8.84
CA ALA A 56 9.51 -1.73 -8.34
C ALA A 56 10.52 -2.89 -8.40
N ALA A 57 10.10 -4.09 -8.00
CA ALA A 57 10.94 -5.29 -8.05
C ALA A 57 11.30 -5.67 -9.49
N SER A 58 10.35 -5.55 -10.42
CA SER A 58 10.56 -5.84 -11.84
C SER A 58 11.54 -4.84 -12.49
N HIS A 59 11.40 -3.55 -12.19
CA HIS A 59 12.32 -2.51 -12.65
C HIS A 59 13.73 -2.68 -12.07
N PHE A 60 13.83 -3.06 -10.79
CA PHE A 60 15.12 -3.37 -10.18
C PHE A 60 15.81 -4.56 -10.86
N LYS A 61 15.04 -5.59 -11.21
CA LYS A 61 15.55 -6.78 -11.91
C LYS A 61 16.00 -6.46 -13.34
N ALA A 62 15.22 -5.68 -14.08
CA ALA A 62 15.60 -5.20 -15.42
C ALA A 62 16.85 -4.31 -15.39
N GLY A 63 17.00 -3.45 -14.38
CA GLY A 63 18.21 -2.65 -14.17
C GLY A 63 19.45 -3.48 -13.85
N LYS A 64 19.27 -4.63 -13.19
CA LYS A 64 20.36 -5.58 -12.90
C LYS A 64 20.80 -6.37 -14.14
N ASP A 65 19.87 -6.77 -15.01
CA ASP A 65 20.18 -7.45 -16.28
C ASP A 65 20.83 -6.52 -17.32
N LEU A 66 20.60 -5.20 -17.23
CA LEU A 66 21.19 -4.20 -18.12
C LEU A 66 22.53 -3.61 -17.63
N GLY A 67 23.06 -4.08 -16.48
CA GLY A 67 24.25 -3.50 -15.86
C GLY A 67 25.30 -4.53 -15.41
N HIS A 68 26.33 -4.70 -16.27
CA HIS A 68 27.71 -5.21 -16.09
C HIS A 68 28.04 -6.67 -16.48
N PRO A 69 28.98 -6.87 -17.44
CA PRO A 69 30.30 -7.46 -17.15
C PRO A 69 31.18 -6.52 -16.31
#